data_AF-A0A453J3B7-F1
#
_entry.id   AF-A0A453J3B7-F1
#
_cell.length_a   1.000
_cell.length_b   1.000
_cell.length_c   1.000
_cell.angle_alpha   90.00
_cell.angle_beta   90.00
_cell.angle_gamma   90.00
#
_symmetry.space_group_name_H-M   'P 1'
#
loop_
_entity.id
_entity.type
_entity.pdbx_description
1 polymer ?
#
loop_
_entity_poly.entity_id
_entity_poly.type
_entity_poly.pdbx_seq_one_letter_code
_entity_poly.pdbx_strand_id
1 'polypeptide(L)'
;RPRAGHRAAAAAAISRPAAAPASEPAPCPSPSPLHAARGGQGPRGAFASGLAGRLFGGRRAAARSSSSAAAVFERRFASAATKNSYDEILTSLAKPGGGADFGKYYSLPALADPRIDRLPYSIRILLESAIRNCDEFQVTGKDVEKILDWENSATKQVEIPFKPARVLLQDFTGVPAVVDLACMRDAMSKLGSDPNKINPLVPVDLVVDHSVQVDVARSENAVQANMELEFSRNKERFGFLKWGSTAFNNMLVVPPGSGIVHQVNLEYLARVVFNNGGILYPDSVVGTDSHTTMIDGLGVAGWGVGGIEAEATMLGQPMSMVLPAVVGFKLSGKLRNGVTATDLVLTVTQMLRKHGVVGKFVEFYGGGMGELSLADRATIANMAPEYGATMGFFPVDAKTLDYLKLTGRSDETVAMIETYLRANNMFVDYKQVISYFI
;
A
#
# COMPACT_ATOMS: atom_id res chain seq x y z
N ARG A 1 -15.46 40.20 -48.62
CA ARG A 1 -15.60 41.32 -47.66
C ARG A 1 -17.09 41.69 -47.66
N PRO A 2 -17.82 41.78 -46.52
CA PRO A 2 -17.39 42.40 -45.27
C PRO A 2 -17.72 41.66 -43.95
N ARG A 3 -17.08 42.16 -42.88
CA ARG A 3 -17.51 42.38 -41.47
C ARG A 3 -17.96 41.21 -40.55
N ALA A 4 -17.02 40.90 -39.66
CA ALA A 4 -17.12 40.55 -38.23
C ALA A 4 -18.50 40.64 -37.56
N GLY A 5 -18.92 39.53 -36.95
CA GLY A 5 -20.01 39.46 -35.97
C GLY A 5 -19.46 39.25 -34.56
N HIS A 6 -19.81 40.16 -33.66
CA HIS A 6 -19.69 39.99 -32.22
C HIS A 6 -20.57 38.83 -31.74
N ARG A 7 -20.01 37.92 -30.92
CA ARG A 7 -20.80 37.03 -30.07
C ARG A 7 -20.91 37.66 -28.68
N ALA A 8 -22.14 38.02 -28.33
CA ALA A 8 -22.53 38.46 -27.00
C ALA A 8 -22.52 37.28 -26.02
N ALA A 9 -21.92 37.50 -24.85
CA ALA A 9 -22.00 36.62 -23.70
C ALA A 9 -23.39 36.77 -23.04
N ALA A 10 -24.11 35.67 -22.89
CA ALA A 10 -25.35 35.63 -22.12
C ALA A 10 -25.01 35.45 -20.64
N ALA A 11 -25.16 36.52 -19.86
CA ALA A 11 -25.14 36.48 -18.40
C ALA A 11 -26.49 35.96 -17.90
N ALA A 12 -26.50 34.77 -17.30
CA ALA A 12 -27.66 34.25 -16.57
C ALA A 12 -27.68 34.88 -15.17
N ALA A 13 -28.73 35.68 -14.91
CA ALA A 13 -29.02 36.24 -13.61
C ALA A 13 -29.43 35.13 -12.63
N ILE A 14 -28.67 34.96 -11.55
CA ILE A 14 -29.05 34.10 -10.43
C ILE A 14 -29.69 34.98 -9.36
N SER A 15 -30.99 34.77 -9.14
CA SER A 15 -31.77 35.35 -8.04
C SER A 15 -31.30 34.76 -6.70
N ARG A 16 -31.04 35.65 -5.73
CA ARG A 16 -30.70 35.29 -4.34
C ARG A 16 -31.94 34.73 -3.63
N PRO A 17 -31.86 33.59 -2.89
CA PRO A 17 -32.87 33.25 -1.92
C PRO A 17 -32.70 34.08 -0.64
N ALA A 18 -33.83 34.42 -0.03
CA ALA A 18 -33.94 35.22 1.20
C ALA A 18 -33.32 34.50 2.41
N ALA A 19 -32.68 35.28 3.29
CA ALA A 19 -32.06 34.82 4.52
C ALA A 19 -33.12 34.38 5.55
N ALA A 20 -32.97 33.17 6.07
CA ALA A 20 -33.67 32.72 7.28
C ALA A 20 -32.89 33.17 8.54
N PRO A 21 -33.56 33.49 9.65
CA PRO A 21 -32.90 33.99 10.85
C PRO A 21 -32.10 32.89 11.55
N ALA A 22 -30.89 33.25 11.99
CA ALA A 22 -29.98 32.37 12.70
C ALA A 22 -30.52 32.06 14.12
N SER A 23 -30.60 30.77 14.45
CA SER A 23 -30.78 30.27 15.81
C SER A 23 -29.40 30.15 16.49
N GLU A 24 -29.24 30.76 17.67
CA GLU A 24 -28.02 30.65 18.49
C GLU A 24 -27.70 29.19 18.87
N PRO A 25 -26.42 28.78 18.90
CA PRO A 25 -26.03 27.47 19.41
C PRO A 25 -26.03 27.46 20.96
N ALA A 26 -26.60 26.41 21.54
CA ALA A 26 -26.58 26.15 22.98
C ALA A 26 -25.14 25.92 23.50
N PRO A 27 -24.82 26.36 24.73
CA PRO A 27 -23.48 26.20 25.30
C PRO A 27 -23.18 24.74 25.68
N CYS A 28 -21.95 24.29 25.40
CA CYS A 28 -21.43 22.98 25.80
C CYS A 28 -21.28 22.89 27.34
N PRO A 29 -21.57 21.73 27.96
CA PRO A 29 -21.35 21.53 29.38
C PRO A 29 -19.86 21.32 29.70
N SER A 30 -19.39 21.97 30.76
CA SER A 30 -18.03 21.87 31.31
C SER A 30 -17.71 20.49 31.91
N PRO A 31 -16.47 20.01 31.84
CA PRO A 31 -16.09 18.69 32.35
C PRO A 31 -15.95 18.67 33.88
N SER A 32 -16.51 17.64 34.53
CA SER A 32 -16.36 17.35 35.97
C SER A 32 -14.95 16.80 36.29
N PRO A 33 -14.38 17.10 37.47
CA PRO A 33 -13.02 16.72 37.80
C PRO A 33 -12.86 15.26 38.25
N LEU A 34 -11.78 14.63 37.79
CA LEU A 34 -11.31 13.28 38.12
C LEU A 34 -10.97 13.13 39.62
N HIS A 35 -11.45 12.03 40.21
CA HIS A 35 -11.11 11.58 41.55
C HIS A 35 -9.64 11.14 41.67
N ALA A 36 -8.91 11.76 42.58
CA ALA A 36 -7.58 11.35 43.01
C ALA A 36 -7.65 10.10 43.90
N ALA A 37 -6.93 9.03 43.51
CA ALA A 37 -6.72 7.86 44.35
C ALA A 37 -5.68 8.16 45.45
N ARG A 38 -6.12 8.14 46.71
CA ARG A 38 -5.26 8.18 47.89
C ARG A 38 -4.70 6.79 48.19
N GLY A 39 -3.39 6.73 48.44
CA GLY A 39 -2.71 5.56 48.99
C GLY A 39 -3.12 5.25 50.43
N GLY A 40 -3.09 3.97 50.77
CA GLY A 40 -3.26 3.44 52.13
C GLY A 40 -2.11 2.50 52.48
N GLN A 41 -1.45 2.79 53.60
CA GLN A 41 -0.38 2.00 54.20
C GLN A 41 -0.93 0.90 55.11
N GLY A 42 -0.24 -0.25 55.10
CA GLY A 42 0.03 -1.11 56.26
C GLY A 42 -0.86 -2.36 56.45
N PRO A 43 -0.43 -3.36 57.27
CA PRO A 43 0.77 -3.39 58.11
C PRO A 43 1.72 -4.59 57.90
N ARG A 44 2.90 -4.43 58.50
CA ARG A 44 4.05 -5.34 58.59
C ARG A 44 3.76 -6.58 59.45
N GLY A 45 4.28 -7.73 59.04
CA GLY A 45 4.54 -8.90 59.89
C GLY A 45 6.03 -9.24 59.84
N ALA A 46 6.67 -9.24 61.01
CA ALA A 46 8.08 -9.59 61.22
C ALA A 46 8.32 -11.10 61.09
N PHE A 47 9.52 -11.55 60.69
CA PHE A 47 10.22 -12.64 61.38
C PHE A 47 11.71 -12.71 61.00
N ALA A 48 12.53 -12.54 62.04
CA ALA A 48 13.83 -13.11 62.38
C ALA A 48 14.94 -13.33 61.32
N SER A 49 16.06 -12.68 61.61
CA SER A 49 17.42 -12.98 61.18
C SER A 49 18.02 -14.20 61.90
N GLY A 50 19.00 -14.83 61.27
CA GLY A 50 20.15 -15.42 61.96
C GLY A 50 20.47 -16.87 61.63
N LEU A 51 21.46 -17.07 60.76
CA LEU A 51 22.63 -17.89 61.11
C LEU A 51 23.81 -17.55 60.19
N ALA A 52 24.89 -17.08 60.79
CA ALA A 52 26.16 -16.84 60.14
C ALA A 52 27.12 -18.00 60.40
N GLY A 53 27.94 -18.31 59.39
CA GLY A 53 29.37 -18.54 59.62
C GLY A 53 29.92 -19.90 59.21
N ARG A 54 30.98 -19.83 58.37
CA ARG A 54 32.10 -20.76 58.07
C ARG A 54 32.18 -21.08 56.56
N LEU A 55 33.29 -20.96 55.83
CA LEU A 55 34.72 -20.74 56.08
C LEU A 55 35.39 -20.16 54.82
N PHE A 56 36.51 -19.45 55.04
CA PHE A 56 37.72 -19.24 54.22
C PHE A 56 37.71 -19.45 52.69
N GLY A 57 38.26 -18.44 51.99
CA GLY A 57 38.44 -18.44 50.55
C GLY A 57 39.68 -19.15 50.01
N GLY A 58 39.75 -19.13 48.68
CA GLY A 58 40.95 -19.39 47.89
C GLY A 58 40.75 -20.40 46.77
N ARG A 59 40.52 -19.92 45.53
CA ARG A 59 41.34 -20.17 44.33
C ARG A 59 40.60 -19.79 43.04
N ARG A 60 41.30 -19.02 42.19
CA ARG A 60 41.00 -18.82 40.77
C ARG A 60 40.80 -20.16 40.07
N ALA A 61 39.71 -20.30 39.32
CA ALA A 61 39.58 -21.32 38.29
C ALA A 61 39.04 -20.66 37.01
N ALA A 62 39.80 -20.82 35.93
CA ALA A 62 39.51 -20.34 34.59
C ALA A 62 38.16 -20.89 34.08
N ALA A 63 37.27 -20.00 33.66
CA ALA A 63 36.15 -20.36 32.81
C ALA A 63 36.67 -20.53 31.37
N ARG A 64 36.78 -21.78 30.95
CA ARG A 64 37.05 -22.15 29.55
C ARG A 64 35.80 -21.85 28.71
N SER A 65 36.09 -21.39 27.50
CA SER A 65 35.19 -21.11 26.37
C SER A 65 34.03 -22.08 26.20
N SER A 66 32.80 -21.56 26.27
CA SER A 66 31.60 -22.17 25.69
C SER A 66 31.20 -21.48 24.37
N SER A 67 32.18 -21.03 23.58
CA SER A 67 31.95 -20.32 22.31
C SER A 67 31.61 -21.24 21.13
N SER A 68 31.59 -22.58 21.31
CA SER A 68 31.29 -23.50 20.21
C SER A 68 29.79 -23.80 20.05
N ALA A 69 28.99 -23.80 21.12
CA ALA A 69 27.56 -24.12 21.01
C ALA A 69 26.75 -22.96 20.40
N ALA A 70 27.05 -21.72 20.79
CA ALA A 70 26.43 -20.52 20.22
C ALA A 70 26.85 -20.30 18.76
N ALA A 71 28.14 -20.52 18.43
CA ALA A 71 28.62 -20.39 17.05
C ALA A 71 28.13 -21.51 16.12
N VAL A 72 27.87 -22.72 16.64
CA VAL A 72 27.24 -23.82 15.89
C VAL A 72 25.73 -23.61 15.74
N PHE A 73 25.08 -22.92 16.69
CA PHE A 73 23.68 -22.53 16.59
C PHE A 73 23.48 -21.34 15.62
N GLU A 74 24.37 -20.33 15.63
CA GLU A 74 24.37 -19.23 14.67
C GLU A 74 24.71 -19.67 13.24
N ARG A 75 25.55 -20.70 13.06
CA ARG A 75 25.89 -21.22 11.72
C ARG A 75 24.77 -21.96 11.00
N ARG A 76 23.65 -22.29 11.67
CA ARG A 76 22.49 -22.92 11.03
C ARG A 76 21.43 -21.93 10.53
N PHE A 77 21.48 -20.67 10.95
CA PHE A 77 20.44 -19.68 10.63
C PHE A 77 20.91 -18.51 9.76
N ALA A 78 22.18 -18.52 9.34
CA ALA A 78 22.70 -17.59 8.35
C ALA A 78 22.64 -18.20 6.94
N SER A 79 21.64 -17.78 6.15
CA SER A 79 21.73 -17.64 4.69
C SER A 79 22.21 -18.87 3.92
N ALA A 80 21.45 -19.96 3.97
CA ALA A 80 21.17 -20.64 2.70
C ALA A 80 19.87 -20.02 2.22
N ALA A 81 19.92 -19.13 1.23
CA ALA A 81 18.73 -18.89 0.42
C ALA A 81 18.38 -20.26 -0.18
N THR A 82 17.43 -20.93 0.45
CA THR A 82 16.81 -22.12 -0.10
C THR A 82 16.35 -21.72 -1.49
N LYS A 83 16.82 -22.48 -2.50
CA LYS A 83 16.43 -22.27 -3.89
C LYS A 83 14.91 -22.17 -3.94
N ASN A 84 14.38 -21.16 -4.65
CA ASN A 84 12.94 -20.98 -4.73
C ASN A 84 12.31 -22.26 -5.31
N SER A 85 11.32 -22.81 -4.62
CA SER A 85 10.63 -24.05 -4.96
C SER A 85 9.92 -24.01 -6.33
N TYR A 86 9.81 -22.82 -6.95
CA TYR A 86 9.14 -22.56 -8.22
C TYR A 86 10.09 -22.04 -9.31
N ASP A 87 11.41 -22.22 -9.16
CA ASP A 87 12.40 -21.80 -10.17
C ASP A 87 12.17 -22.43 -11.57
N GLU A 88 11.48 -23.57 -11.65
CA GLU A 88 11.17 -24.26 -12.90
C GLU A 88 10.13 -23.54 -13.78
N ILE A 89 9.30 -22.68 -13.19
CA ILE A 89 8.33 -21.86 -13.93
C ILE A 89 8.86 -20.44 -14.22
N LEU A 90 10.10 -20.14 -13.82
CA LEU A 90 10.78 -18.89 -14.14
C LEU A 90 11.19 -18.89 -15.62
N THR A 91 10.58 -18.01 -16.40
CA THR A 91 10.80 -17.94 -17.85
C THR A 91 11.08 -16.52 -18.32
N SER A 92 11.62 -16.37 -19.53
CA SER A 92 11.88 -15.08 -20.16
C SER A 92 10.61 -14.50 -20.79
N LEU A 93 10.45 -13.18 -20.70
CA LEU A 93 9.43 -12.42 -21.41
C LEU A 93 10.01 -11.80 -22.69
N ALA A 94 9.73 -12.44 -23.82
CA ALA A 94 10.19 -11.97 -25.12
C ALA A 94 9.60 -10.61 -25.48
N LYS A 95 10.43 -9.72 -26.05
CA LYS A 95 10.00 -8.41 -26.54
C LYS A 95 9.27 -8.52 -27.89
N PRO A 96 8.05 -7.97 -28.03
CA PRO A 96 7.37 -7.90 -29.32
C PRO A 96 8.23 -7.15 -30.35
N GLY A 97 8.45 -7.75 -31.51
CA GLY A 97 9.30 -7.17 -32.58
C GLY A 97 10.78 -7.61 -32.56
N GLY A 98 11.17 -8.49 -31.63
CA GLY A 98 12.53 -9.03 -31.52
C GLY A 98 13.48 -8.15 -30.70
N GLY A 99 14.66 -8.68 -30.37
CA GLY A 99 15.65 -8.04 -29.51
C GLY A 99 15.85 -8.78 -28.19
N ALA A 100 16.50 -8.12 -27.23
CA ALA A 100 16.65 -8.67 -25.88
C ALA A 100 15.30 -8.75 -25.16
N ASP A 101 15.10 -9.82 -24.38
CA ASP A 101 13.93 -10.00 -23.54
C ASP A 101 13.73 -8.81 -22.59
N PHE A 102 12.48 -8.53 -22.22
CA PHE A 102 12.18 -7.49 -21.22
C PHE A 102 12.70 -7.86 -19.82
N GLY A 103 12.75 -9.16 -19.51
CA GLY A 103 13.14 -9.70 -18.22
C GLY A 103 12.63 -11.13 -18.07
N LYS A 104 12.81 -11.71 -16.88
CA LYS A 104 12.24 -13.00 -16.49
C LYS A 104 11.05 -12.80 -15.57
N TYR A 105 10.16 -13.77 -15.52
CA TYR A 105 9.01 -13.77 -14.64
C TYR A 105 8.58 -15.19 -14.29
N TYR A 106 7.90 -15.35 -13.15
CA TYR A 106 7.25 -16.60 -12.79
C TYR A 106 5.95 -16.71 -13.58
N SER A 107 5.88 -17.69 -14.48
CA SER A 107 4.71 -17.90 -15.33
C SER A 107 3.64 -18.67 -14.57
N LEU A 108 2.55 -18.00 -14.18
CA LEU A 108 1.43 -18.67 -13.52
C LEU A 108 0.83 -19.78 -14.40
N PRO A 109 0.62 -19.60 -15.73
CA PRO A 109 0.14 -20.68 -16.59
C PRO A 109 1.06 -21.91 -16.62
N ALA A 110 2.36 -21.75 -16.39
CA ALA A 110 3.31 -22.87 -16.38
C ALA A 110 3.16 -23.80 -15.16
N LEU A 111 2.41 -23.39 -14.12
CA LEU A 111 1.99 -24.30 -13.04
C LEU A 111 1.05 -25.40 -13.54
N ALA A 112 0.42 -25.21 -14.71
CA ALA A 112 -0.54 -26.14 -15.31
C ALA A 112 -1.70 -26.54 -14.38
N ASP A 113 -2.10 -25.64 -13.49
CA ASP A 113 -3.20 -25.85 -12.55
C ASP A 113 -4.48 -25.12 -13.01
N PRO A 114 -5.58 -25.84 -13.27
CA PRO A 114 -6.82 -25.24 -13.78
C PRO A 114 -7.51 -24.30 -12.77
N ARG A 115 -7.12 -24.32 -11.49
CA ARG A 115 -7.68 -23.43 -10.46
C ARG A 115 -7.31 -21.97 -10.72
N ILE A 116 -6.16 -21.71 -11.36
CA ILE A 116 -5.65 -20.36 -11.64
C ILE A 116 -6.65 -19.55 -12.47
N ASP A 117 -7.29 -20.18 -13.45
CA ASP A 117 -8.25 -19.51 -14.34
C ASP A 117 -9.51 -19.05 -13.60
N ARG A 118 -9.82 -19.67 -12.46
CA ARG A 118 -10.98 -19.34 -11.61
C ARG A 118 -10.66 -18.31 -10.53
N LEU A 119 -9.38 -18.00 -10.28
CA LEU A 119 -8.99 -17.02 -9.29
C LEU A 119 -9.41 -15.61 -9.73
N PRO A 120 -9.96 -14.79 -8.81
CA PRO A 120 -10.10 -13.35 -9.02
C PRO A 120 -8.74 -12.73 -9.34
N TYR A 121 -8.71 -11.66 -10.15
CA TYR A 121 -7.46 -11.02 -10.57
C TYR A 121 -6.65 -10.51 -9.37
N SER A 122 -7.33 -9.99 -8.36
CA SER A 122 -6.74 -9.59 -7.08
C SER A 122 -6.00 -10.74 -6.37
N ILE A 123 -6.54 -11.96 -6.41
CA ILE A 123 -5.92 -13.15 -5.79
C ILE A 123 -4.73 -13.65 -6.61
N ARG A 124 -4.74 -13.48 -7.94
CA ARG A 124 -3.59 -13.80 -8.80
C ARG A 124 -2.34 -12.99 -8.41
N ILE A 125 -2.52 -11.73 -7.96
CA ILE A 125 -1.41 -10.89 -7.47
C ILE A 125 -0.83 -11.45 -6.16
N LEU A 126 -1.68 -11.88 -5.23
CA LEU A 126 -1.22 -12.53 -3.99
C LEU A 126 -0.48 -13.84 -4.30
N LEU A 127 -0.99 -14.64 -5.25
CA LEU A 127 -0.37 -15.88 -5.70
C LEU A 127 1.02 -15.64 -6.31
N GLU A 128 1.15 -14.67 -7.20
CA GLU A 128 2.44 -14.29 -7.79
C GLU A 128 3.44 -13.87 -6.71
N SER A 129 3.00 -13.02 -5.76
CA SER A 129 3.86 -12.58 -4.67
C SER A 129 4.34 -13.75 -3.83
N ALA A 130 3.48 -14.73 -3.53
CA ALA A 130 3.86 -15.90 -2.74
C ALA A 130 4.84 -16.80 -3.49
N ILE A 131 4.60 -17.07 -4.77
CA ILE A 131 5.48 -17.88 -5.64
C ILE A 131 6.87 -17.24 -5.73
N ARG A 132 6.94 -15.96 -6.11
CA ARG A 132 8.22 -15.27 -6.32
C ARG A 132 9.06 -15.18 -5.05
N ASN A 133 8.41 -15.11 -3.88
CA ASN A 133 9.08 -15.00 -2.60
C ASN A 133 9.14 -16.32 -1.81
N CYS A 134 8.81 -17.47 -2.43
CA CYS A 134 8.85 -18.76 -1.76
C CYS A 134 10.28 -19.14 -1.40
N ASP A 135 10.61 -19.03 -0.12
CA ASP A 135 11.92 -19.32 0.46
C ASP A 135 11.89 -20.52 1.41
N GLU A 136 10.73 -21.17 1.57
CA GLU A 136 10.47 -22.25 2.52
C GLU A 136 10.76 -21.85 3.99
N PHE A 137 10.74 -20.55 4.28
CA PHE A 137 10.95 -20.00 5.62
C PHE A 137 9.91 -18.94 5.98
N GLN A 138 9.97 -17.76 5.34
CA GLN A 138 8.97 -16.70 5.47
C GLN A 138 7.72 -17.00 4.64
N VAL A 139 7.90 -17.60 3.46
CA VAL A 139 6.84 -18.00 2.55
C VAL A 139 7.11 -19.43 2.11
N THR A 140 6.15 -20.32 2.38
CA THR A 140 6.31 -21.76 2.10
C THR A 140 5.47 -22.20 0.91
N GLY A 141 5.81 -23.33 0.29
CA GLY A 141 4.96 -23.93 -0.75
C GLY A 141 3.54 -24.26 -0.25
N LYS A 142 3.36 -24.46 1.07
CA LYS A 142 2.02 -24.61 1.67
C LYS A 142 1.20 -23.32 1.59
N ASP A 143 1.84 -22.17 1.72
CA ASP A 143 1.17 -20.88 1.62
C ASP A 143 0.74 -20.60 0.18
N VAL A 144 1.56 -20.95 -0.80
CA VAL A 144 1.19 -20.92 -2.22
C VAL A 144 -0.03 -21.80 -2.48
N GLU A 145 -0.05 -23.04 -1.97
CA GLU A 145 -1.19 -23.94 -2.12
C GLU A 145 -2.47 -23.40 -1.46
N LYS A 146 -2.39 -22.76 -0.27
CA LYS A 146 -3.55 -22.10 0.36
C LYS A 146 -4.16 -21.03 -0.55
N ILE A 147 -3.31 -20.23 -1.22
CA ILE A 147 -3.77 -19.16 -2.12
C ILE A 147 -4.33 -19.76 -3.41
N LEU A 148 -3.69 -20.79 -3.95
CA LEU A 148 -4.15 -21.49 -5.14
C LEU A 148 -5.51 -22.17 -4.92
N ASP A 149 -5.73 -22.72 -3.71
CA ASP A 149 -7.01 -23.30 -3.26
C ASP A 149 -7.96 -22.24 -2.66
N TRP A 150 -7.94 -21.01 -3.18
CA TRP A 150 -8.67 -19.87 -2.62
C TRP A 150 -10.17 -20.13 -2.39
N GLU A 151 -10.86 -20.80 -3.32
CA GLU A 151 -12.30 -21.07 -3.21
C GLU A 151 -12.67 -21.81 -1.92
N ASN A 152 -11.81 -22.72 -1.47
CA ASN A 152 -12.00 -23.48 -0.25
C ASN A 152 -11.34 -22.79 0.95
N SER A 153 -10.12 -22.29 0.76
CA SER A 153 -9.28 -21.75 1.83
C SER A 153 -9.79 -20.42 2.39
N ALA A 154 -10.36 -19.53 1.54
CA ALA A 154 -10.89 -18.24 1.98
C ALA A 154 -12.09 -18.41 2.95
N THR A 155 -12.89 -19.48 2.80
CA THR A 155 -14.02 -19.77 3.69
C THR A 155 -13.58 -20.18 5.10
N LYS A 156 -12.35 -20.67 5.23
CA LYS A 156 -11.75 -21.15 6.49
C LYS A 156 -10.94 -20.07 7.21
N GLN A 157 -10.90 -18.85 6.68
CA GLN A 157 -10.14 -17.73 7.23
C GLN A 157 -8.66 -18.09 7.48
N VAL A 158 -8.03 -18.79 6.53
CA VAL A 158 -6.62 -19.16 6.66
C VAL A 158 -5.72 -17.92 6.54
N GLU A 159 -4.66 -17.90 7.34
CA GLU A 159 -3.61 -16.87 7.21
C GLU A 159 -2.61 -17.22 6.11
N ILE A 160 -2.22 -16.17 5.38
CA ILE A 160 -1.21 -16.19 4.33
C ILE A 160 -0.19 -15.06 4.54
N PRO A 161 1.08 -15.27 4.16
CA PRO A 161 2.05 -14.20 4.05
C PRO A 161 1.84 -13.41 2.75
N PHE A 162 1.97 -12.09 2.82
CA PHE A 162 2.01 -11.22 1.63
C PHE A 162 3.22 -10.28 1.71
N LYS A 163 3.97 -10.17 0.60
CA LYS A 163 5.15 -9.30 0.48
C LYS A 163 4.89 -8.24 -0.58
N PRO A 164 4.36 -7.05 -0.20
CA PRO A 164 4.12 -5.95 -1.11
C PRO A 164 5.39 -5.57 -1.90
N ALA A 165 5.21 -5.08 -3.12
CA ALA A 165 6.32 -4.65 -3.96
C ALA A 165 6.98 -3.35 -3.47
N ARG A 166 6.22 -2.48 -2.79
CA ARG A 166 6.68 -1.19 -2.25
C ARG A 166 5.82 -0.70 -1.09
N VAL A 167 6.26 0.36 -0.43
CA VAL A 167 5.54 1.05 0.65
C VAL A 167 5.32 2.52 0.29
N LEU A 168 4.14 3.05 0.63
CA LEU A 168 3.78 4.46 0.46
C LEU A 168 3.60 5.14 1.81
N LEU A 169 4.28 6.26 2.02
CA LEU A 169 4.16 7.06 3.23
C LEU A 169 3.63 8.46 2.92
N GLN A 170 2.91 9.02 3.88
CA GLN A 170 2.61 10.45 3.96
C GLN A 170 3.36 11.08 5.13
N ASP A 171 3.52 12.39 5.21
CA ASP A 171 4.47 13.02 6.14
C ASP A 171 4.12 12.88 7.64
N PHE A 172 2.87 12.71 8.04
CA PHE A 172 2.48 12.55 9.45
C PHE A 172 2.89 11.18 9.99
N THR A 173 2.77 10.13 9.19
CA THR A 173 3.17 8.76 9.56
C THR A 173 4.58 8.41 9.09
N GLY A 174 5.09 9.12 8.07
CA GLY A 174 6.43 8.94 7.54
C GLY A 174 7.50 9.49 8.47
N VAL A 175 7.23 10.60 9.18
CA VAL A 175 8.14 11.11 10.21
C VAL A 175 8.41 10.06 11.31
N PRO A 176 7.41 9.48 12.01
CA PRO A 176 7.68 8.47 13.01
C PRO A 176 8.37 7.23 12.41
N ALA A 177 7.98 6.77 11.21
CA ALA A 177 8.66 5.63 10.58
C ALA A 177 10.16 5.88 10.31
N VAL A 178 10.53 7.08 9.85
CA VAL A 178 11.94 7.46 9.65
C VAL A 178 12.67 7.62 10.99
N VAL A 179 11.98 8.10 12.04
CA VAL A 179 12.53 8.13 13.41
C VAL A 179 12.82 6.71 13.89
N ASP A 180 11.89 5.77 13.69
CA ASP A 180 12.07 4.38 14.13
C ASP A 180 13.23 3.70 13.41
N LEU A 181 13.37 3.91 12.09
CA LEU A 181 14.56 3.44 11.35
C LEU A 181 15.86 4.06 11.87
N ALA A 182 15.86 5.35 12.23
CA ALA A 182 17.02 6.01 12.82
C ALA A 182 17.36 5.44 14.21
N CYS A 183 16.36 5.23 15.06
CA CYS A 183 16.51 4.61 16.37
C CYS A 183 17.00 3.16 16.28
N MET A 184 16.56 2.40 15.28
CA MET A 184 17.06 1.05 15.01
C MET A 184 18.53 1.07 14.59
N ARG A 185 18.98 2.06 13.82
CA ARG A 185 20.42 2.24 13.49
C ARG A 185 21.24 2.52 14.76
N ASP A 186 20.76 3.40 15.62
CA ASP A 186 21.42 3.68 16.91
C ASP A 186 21.50 2.43 17.79
N ALA A 187 20.42 1.64 17.85
CA ALA A 187 20.39 0.39 18.59
C ALA A 187 21.40 -0.63 18.04
N MET A 188 21.46 -0.80 16.71
CA MET A 188 22.43 -1.68 16.05
C MET A 188 23.88 -1.29 16.35
N SER A 189 24.17 0.02 16.31
CA SER A 189 25.48 0.56 16.67
C SER A 189 25.85 0.26 18.14
N LYS A 190 24.91 0.47 19.07
CA LYS A 190 25.10 0.16 20.51
C LYS A 190 25.32 -1.34 20.77
N LEU A 191 24.76 -2.21 19.94
CA LEU A 191 24.97 -3.66 19.99
C LEU A 191 26.27 -4.11 19.30
N GLY A 192 27.07 -3.18 18.76
CA GLY A 192 28.33 -3.49 18.08
C GLY A 192 28.16 -4.08 16.68
N SER A 193 26.98 -3.91 16.06
CA SER A 193 26.69 -4.32 14.69
C SER A 193 26.69 -3.13 13.73
N ASP A 194 26.78 -3.40 12.43
CA ASP A 194 26.71 -2.39 11.38
C ASP A 194 25.29 -1.77 11.30
N PRO A 195 25.13 -0.46 11.55
CA PRO A 195 23.84 0.23 11.46
C PRO A 195 23.31 0.27 10.02
N ASN A 196 24.17 0.19 9.00
CA ASN A 196 23.74 0.27 7.60
C ASN A 196 22.91 -0.94 7.15
N LYS A 197 22.88 -2.02 7.95
CA LYS A 197 21.96 -3.14 7.76
C LYS A 197 20.50 -2.76 7.97
N ILE A 198 20.23 -1.68 8.71
CA ILE A 198 18.88 -1.11 8.82
C ILE A 198 18.67 -0.20 7.61
N ASN A 199 17.98 -0.76 6.61
CA ASN A 199 17.60 -0.06 5.40
C ASN A 199 16.33 -0.69 4.82
N PRO A 200 15.44 0.11 4.18
CA PRO A 200 14.34 -0.45 3.40
C PRO A 200 14.83 -1.40 2.29
N LEU A 201 14.25 -2.60 2.25
CA LEU A 201 14.50 -3.66 1.26
C LEU A 201 13.57 -3.56 0.05
N VAL A 202 12.46 -2.85 0.19
CA VAL A 202 11.55 -2.48 -0.89
C VAL A 202 11.57 -0.96 -1.10
N PRO A 203 11.21 -0.47 -2.30
CA PRO A 203 11.00 0.95 -2.53
C PRO A 203 10.02 1.55 -1.52
N VAL A 204 10.37 2.71 -0.98
CA VAL A 204 9.56 3.52 -0.08
C VAL A 204 9.42 4.89 -0.70
N ASP A 205 8.19 5.24 -1.09
CA ASP A 205 7.87 6.56 -1.60
C ASP A 205 7.16 7.34 -0.49
N LEU A 206 7.73 8.46 -0.03
CA LEU A 206 7.13 9.35 0.95
C LEU A 206 6.69 10.65 0.27
N VAL A 207 5.42 11.01 0.41
CA VAL A 207 4.88 12.27 -0.12
C VAL A 207 4.57 13.23 1.02
N VAL A 208 5.01 14.48 0.89
CA VAL A 208 4.72 15.54 1.86
C VAL A 208 3.52 16.34 1.38
N ASP A 209 2.36 16.12 1.99
CA ASP A 209 1.09 16.70 1.56
C ASP A 209 0.09 16.99 2.70
N HIS A 210 0.29 16.45 3.91
CA HIS A 210 -0.60 16.66 5.06
C HIS A 210 -0.25 17.91 5.89
N SER A 211 0.81 18.64 5.52
CA SER A 211 1.30 19.80 6.25
C SER A 211 0.72 21.15 5.82
N VAL A 212 0.25 21.28 4.57
CA VAL A 212 -0.28 22.54 4.05
C VAL A 212 -1.66 22.83 4.63
N GLN A 213 -1.89 24.10 4.98
CA GLN A 213 -3.17 24.58 5.49
C GLN A 213 -3.68 25.73 4.62
N VAL A 214 -5.01 25.88 4.57
CA VAL A 214 -5.64 26.98 3.85
C VAL A 214 -5.75 28.19 4.79
N ASP A 215 -4.62 28.83 5.09
CA ASP A 215 -4.57 30.07 5.90
C ASP A 215 -5.08 31.28 5.10
N VAL A 216 -4.73 31.32 3.82
CA VAL A 216 -5.16 32.34 2.86
C VAL A 216 -5.94 31.67 1.72
N ALA A 217 -7.08 32.24 1.36
CA ALA A 217 -7.91 31.78 0.25
C ALA A 217 -8.42 32.97 -0.58
N ARG A 218 -8.85 32.69 -1.83
CA ARG A 218 -9.47 33.68 -2.72
C ARG A 218 -8.60 34.94 -2.99
N SER A 219 -7.29 34.74 -3.05
CA SER A 219 -6.29 35.77 -3.38
C SER A 219 -5.33 35.19 -4.41
N GLU A 220 -4.82 36.03 -5.31
CA GLU A 220 -3.83 35.62 -6.32
C GLU A 220 -2.56 35.04 -5.68
N ASN A 221 -2.18 35.56 -4.50
CA ASN A 221 -0.99 35.12 -3.77
C ASN A 221 -1.27 33.99 -2.75
N ALA A 222 -2.47 33.39 -2.75
CA ALA A 222 -2.87 32.43 -1.71
C ALA A 222 -1.98 31.17 -1.69
N VAL A 223 -1.63 30.63 -2.87
CA VAL A 223 -0.80 29.42 -2.96
C VAL A 223 0.58 29.64 -2.36
N GLN A 224 1.27 30.71 -2.78
CA GLN A 224 2.60 31.03 -2.28
C GLN A 224 2.58 31.33 -0.77
N ALA A 225 1.61 32.14 -0.30
CA ALA A 225 1.50 32.47 1.11
C ALA A 225 1.31 31.23 2.00
N ASN A 226 0.44 30.29 1.58
CA ASN A 226 0.22 29.05 2.33
C ASN A 226 1.46 28.14 2.31
N MET A 227 2.18 28.06 1.18
CA MET A 227 3.43 27.29 1.09
C MET A 227 4.56 27.87 1.96
N GLU A 228 4.69 29.20 2.02
CA GLU A 228 5.65 29.87 2.90
C GLU A 228 5.35 29.59 4.38
N LEU A 229 4.07 29.65 4.78
CA LEU A 229 3.63 29.31 6.13
C LEU A 229 3.87 27.84 6.45
N GLU A 230 3.52 26.93 5.54
CA GLU A 230 3.78 25.49 5.67
C GLU A 230 5.27 25.22 5.94
N PHE A 231 6.15 25.80 5.12
CA PHE A 231 7.60 25.60 5.26
C PHE A 231 8.14 26.18 6.57
N SER A 232 7.64 27.35 7.00
CA SER A 232 8.05 27.97 8.26
C SER A 232 7.66 27.11 9.48
N ARG A 233 6.46 26.53 9.47
CA ARG A 233 5.90 25.72 10.58
C ARG A 233 6.54 24.33 10.66
N ASN A 234 6.93 23.76 9.52
CA ASN A 234 7.37 22.36 9.42
C ASN A 234 8.86 22.20 9.08
N LYS A 235 9.66 23.27 9.19
CA LYS A 235 11.08 23.29 8.80
C LYS A 235 11.89 22.12 9.36
N GLU A 236 11.70 21.79 10.64
CA GLU A 236 12.41 20.68 11.30
C GLU A 236 12.01 19.32 10.72
N ARG A 237 10.70 19.06 10.58
CA ARG A 237 10.16 17.83 9.99
C ARG A 237 10.65 17.64 8.56
N PHE A 238 10.62 18.69 7.75
CA PHE A 238 11.10 18.63 6.36
C PHE A 238 12.61 18.43 6.28
N GLY A 239 13.38 19.08 7.17
CA GLY A 239 14.82 18.83 7.30
C GLY A 239 15.13 17.38 7.66
N PHE A 240 14.36 16.78 8.57
CA PHE A 240 14.49 15.39 8.97
C PHE A 240 14.13 14.41 7.85
N LEU A 241 13.03 14.62 7.14
CA LEU A 241 12.64 13.79 6.00
C LEU A 241 13.65 13.89 4.84
N LYS A 242 14.17 15.09 4.58
CA LYS A 242 15.25 15.30 3.60
C LYS A 242 16.54 14.58 3.99
N TRP A 243 16.87 14.53 5.28
CA TRP A 243 17.97 13.68 5.75
C TRP A 243 17.66 12.20 5.48
N GLY A 244 16.45 11.74 5.81
CA GLY A 244 16.01 10.35 5.58
C GLY A 244 16.18 9.91 4.13
N SER A 245 15.79 10.75 3.15
CA SER A 245 15.94 10.45 1.72
C SER A 245 17.39 10.28 1.26
N THR A 246 18.36 10.79 2.01
CA THR A 246 19.80 10.64 1.72
C THR A 246 20.47 9.57 2.58
N ALA A 247 19.91 9.28 3.75
CA ALA A 247 20.46 8.34 4.71
C ALA A 247 20.06 6.88 4.42
N PHE A 248 18.93 6.66 3.75
CA PHE A 248 18.40 5.34 3.41
C PHE A 248 18.36 5.12 1.89
N ASN A 249 18.81 3.95 1.44
CA ASN A 249 18.59 3.52 0.08
C ASN A 249 17.11 3.15 -0.12
N ASN A 250 16.63 3.19 -1.36
CA ASN A 250 15.24 2.90 -1.73
C ASN A 250 14.20 3.85 -1.13
N MET A 251 14.61 4.98 -0.54
CA MET A 251 13.71 6.00 0.01
C MET A 251 13.65 7.22 -0.91
N LEU A 252 12.51 7.42 -1.56
CA LEU A 252 12.19 8.61 -2.32
C LEU A 252 11.32 9.54 -1.48
N VAL A 253 11.66 10.82 -1.42
CA VAL A 253 10.82 11.84 -0.78
C VAL A 253 10.36 12.84 -1.83
N VAL A 254 9.05 12.93 -2.03
CA VAL A 254 8.40 13.94 -2.86
C VAL A 254 8.21 15.20 -2.01
N PRO A 255 8.76 16.36 -2.41
CA PRO A 255 8.75 17.57 -1.60
C PRO A 255 7.35 18.20 -1.49
N PRO A 256 7.13 19.07 -0.49
CA PRO A 256 5.86 19.79 -0.33
C PRO A 256 5.50 20.60 -1.58
N GLY A 257 4.21 20.72 -1.83
CA GLY A 257 3.68 21.46 -2.99
C GLY A 257 3.68 20.69 -4.32
N SER A 258 4.02 19.40 -4.30
CA SER A 258 4.06 18.55 -5.51
C SER A 258 2.72 17.88 -5.84
N GLY A 259 1.74 17.94 -4.93
CA GLY A 259 0.44 17.28 -5.05
C GLY A 259 0.07 16.49 -3.79
N ILE A 260 -0.99 15.69 -3.89
CA ILE A 260 -1.49 14.83 -2.81
C ILE A 260 -1.02 13.39 -3.05
N VAL A 261 -0.70 12.66 -1.99
CA VAL A 261 -0.05 11.34 -1.98
C VAL A 261 -0.67 10.35 -2.96
N HIS A 262 -2.00 10.22 -2.99
CA HIS A 262 -2.69 9.25 -3.84
C HIS A 262 -2.72 9.65 -5.31
N GLN A 263 -2.82 10.94 -5.61
CA GLN A 263 -2.76 11.45 -6.99
C GLN A 263 -1.34 11.35 -7.55
N VAL A 264 -0.33 11.74 -6.77
CA VAL A 264 1.08 11.56 -7.13
C VAL A 264 1.40 10.07 -7.30
N ASN A 265 0.82 9.21 -6.47
CA ASN A 265 0.96 7.76 -6.62
C ASN A 265 0.39 7.29 -7.97
N LEU A 266 -0.83 7.67 -8.32
CA LEU A 266 -1.48 7.29 -9.57
C LEU A 266 -0.73 7.82 -10.82
N GLU A 267 -0.34 9.10 -10.81
CA GLU A 267 0.20 9.80 -11.97
C GLU A 267 1.71 9.59 -12.15
N TYR A 268 2.45 9.31 -11.09
CA TYR A 268 3.91 9.28 -11.13
C TYR A 268 4.53 8.03 -10.51
N LEU A 269 4.19 7.69 -9.25
CA LEU A 269 4.90 6.65 -8.52
C LEU A 269 4.49 5.23 -8.89
N ALA A 270 3.27 4.97 -9.34
CA ALA A 270 2.82 3.63 -9.65
C ALA A 270 3.57 3.04 -10.85
N ARG A 271 4.00 1.77 -10.72
CA ARG A 271 4.76 1.07 -11.77
C ARG A 271 3.87 0.10 -12.56
N VAL A 272 2.77 -0.38 -11.97
CA VAL A 272 1.87 -1.43 -12.49
C VAL A 272 2.56 -2.80 -12.65
N VAL A 273 3.72 -2.85 -13.30
CA VAL A 273 4.63 -4.00 -13.33
C VAL A 273 6.03 -3.50 -13.03
N PHE A 274 6.68 -4.09 -12.02
CA PHE A 274 8.08 -3.85 -11.72
C PHE A 274 8.98 -4.56 -12.71
N ASN A 275 10.16 -3.99 -12.96
CA ASN A 275 11.31 -4.68 -13.51
C ASN A 275 12.50 -4.42 -12.59
N ASN A 276 12.74 -5.34 -11.65
CA ASN A 276 13.78 -5.19 -10.64
C ASN A 276 14.86 -6.25 -10.85
N GLY A 277 16.07 -5.83 -11.21
CA GLY A 277 17.17 -6.76 -11.49
C GLY A 277 16.87 -7.76 -12.61
N GLY A 278 15.99 -7.40 -13.55
CA GLY A 278 15.56 -8.28 -14.63
C GLY A 278 14.44 -9.26 -14.26
N ILE A 279 13.84 -9.15 -13.06
CA ILE A 279 12.63 -9.91 -12.68
C ILE A 279 11.40 -9.01 -12.79
N LEU A 280 10.38 -9.48 -13.51
CA LEU A 280 9.10 -8.82 -13.70
C LEU A 280 8.04 -9.39 -12.76
N TYR A 281 7.26 -8.49 -12.14
CA TYR A 281 6.17 -8.86 -11.23
C TYR A 281 5.18 -7.70 -11.07
N PRO A 282 3.93 -7.95 -10.62
CA PRO A 282 2.92 -6.90 -10.48
C PRO A 282 3.32 -5.91 -9.37
N ASP A 283 3.01 -4.63 -9.58
CA ASP A 283 3.06 -3.63 -8.53
C ASP A 283 2.01 -3.96 -7.46
N SER A 284 2.40 -3.79 -6.22
CA SER A 284 1.54 -3.86 -5.05
C SER A 284 2.09 -2.96 -3.96
N VAL A 285 1.21 -2.32 -3.21
CA VAL A 285 1.62 -1.27 -2.27
C VAL A 285 0.79 -1.32 -0.99
N VAL A 286 1.48 -1.20 0.13
CA VAL A 286 0.83 -0.87 1.40
C VAL A 286 1.22 0.54 1.78
N GLY A 287 0.27 1.29 2.33
CA GLY A 287 0.53 2.67 2.70
C GLY A 287 0.04 3.00 4.08
N THR A 288 0.69 3.95 4.74
CA THR A 288 0.27 4.44 6.06
C THR A 288 -0.88 5.47 5.97
N ASP A 289 -1.78 5.26 5.01
CA ASP A 289 -2.93 6.09 4.70
C ASP A 289 -4.05 5.17 4.19
N SER A 290 -5.26 5.34 4.73
CA SER A 290 -6.41 4.47 4.42
C SER A 290 -6.78 4.49 2.94
N HIS A 291 -6.61 5.63 2.28
CA HIS A 291 -7.01 5.86 0.89
C HIS A 291 -5.95 5.43 -0.12
N THR A 292 -4.89 4.73 0.33
CA THR A 292 -3.92 4.04 -0.55
C THR A 292 -4.63 3.14 -1.57
N THR A 293 -5.84 2.66 -1.25
CA THR A 293 -6.74 1.92 -2.13
C THR A 293 -7.10 2.66 -3.42
N MET A 294 -6.92 3.99 -3.53
CA MET A 294 -7.12 4.73 -4.78
C MET A 294 -6.34 4.12 -5.95
N ILE A 295 -5.18 3.52 -5.68
CA ILE A 295 -4.34 2.90 -6.71
C ILE A 295 -4.94 1.61 -7.29
N ASP A 296 -5.90 1.00 -6.62
CA ASP A 296 -6.59 -0.20 -7.10
C ASP A 296 -7.36 0.07 -8.40
N GLY A 297 -7.72 1.34 -8.66
CA GLY A 297 -8.31 1.80 -9.92
C GLY A 297 -7.37 1.67 -11.14
N LEU A 298 -6.05 1.60 -10.90
CA LEU A 298 -4.99 1.38 -11.89
C LEU A 298 -4.62 -0.11 -12.02
N GLY A 299 -5.26 -1.00 -11.25
CA GLY A 299 -4.95 -2.43 -11.23
C GLY A 299 -3.69 -2.79 -10.43
N VAL A 300 -3.26 -1.91 -9.53
CA VAL A 300 -2.21 -2.17 -8.52
C VAL A 300 -2.91 -2.58 -7.23
N ALA A 301 -2.59 -3.73 -6.66
CA ALA A 301 -3.19 -4.12 -5.39
C ALA A 301 -2.59 -3.30 -4.24
N GLY A 302 -3.40 -2.46 -3.58
CA GLY A 302 -2.91 -1.72 -2.43
C GLY A 302 -3.95 -1.25 -1.43
N TRP A 303 -3.52 -1.07 -0.18
CA TRP A 303 -4.41 -0.69 0.91
C TRP A 303 -3.67 -0.02 2.06
N GLY A 304 -4.44 0.61 2.94
CA GLY A 304 -3.95 1.25 4.15
C GLY A 304 -3.56 0.25 5.23
N VAL A 305 -2.41 0.49 5.89
CA VAL A 305 -1.91 -0.26 7.05
C VAL A 305 -1.40 0.70 8.13
N GLY A 306 -1.10 0.18 9.33
CA GLY A 306 -0.45 0.96 10.38
C GLY A 306 1.04 1.22 10.08
N GLY A 307 1.64 2.16 10.82
CA GLY A 307 3.06 2.50 10.68
C GLY A 307 3.99 1.30 10.94
N ILE A 308 3.67 0.50 11.96
CA ILE A 308 4.46 -0.68 12.34
C ILE A 308 4.45 -1.74 11.24
N GLU A 309 3.28 -2.01 10.63
CA GLU A 309 3.17 -2.95 9.51
C GLU A 309 3.93 -2.44 8.27
N ALA A 310 3.87 -1.13 8.02
CA ALA A 310 4.63 -0.51 6.94
C ALA A 310 6.15 -0.65 7.17
N GLU A 311 6.64 -0.35 8.38
CA GLU A 311 8.06 -0.50 8.76
C GLU A 311 8.53 -1.97 8.68
N ALA A 312 7.72 -2.90 9.17
CA ALA A 312 8.02 -4.33 9.06
C ALA A 312 8.15 -4.74 7.58
N THR A 313 7.26 -4.25 6.73
CA THR A 313 7.32 -4.47 5.27
C THR A 313 8.59 -3.87 4.67
N MET A 314 8.97 -2.65 5.07
CA MET A 314 10.22 -2.02 4.63
C MET A 314 11.42 -2.90 4.97
N LEU A 315 11.41 -3.59 6.11
CA LEU A 315 12.50 -4.46 6.55
C LEU A 315 12.38 -5.90 6.03
N GLY A 316 11.47 -6.15 5.09
CA GLY A 316 11.30 -7.42 4.39
C GLY A 316 10.50 -8.49 5.16
N GLN A 317 9.83 -8.13 6.24
CA GLN A 317 8.87 -9.03 6.87
C GLN A 317 7.61 -9.14 6.00
N PRO A 318 7.14 -10.36 5.69
CA PRO A 318 5.82 -10.52 5.10
C PRO A 318 4.75 -10.05 6.07
N MET A 319 3.72 -9.42 5.56
CA MET A 319 2.52 -9.16 6.33
C MET A 319 1.74 -10.47 6.48
N SER A 320 1.27 -10.76 7.69
CA SER A 320 0.26 -11.81 7.88
C SER A 320 -1.12 -11.22 7.62
N MET A 321 -1.89 -11.87 6.75
CA MET A 321 -3.28 -11.51 6.50
C MET A 321 -4.15 -12.75 6.33
N VAL A 322 -5.42 -12.61 6.70
CA VAL A 322 -6.43 -13.63 6.35
C VAL A 322 -6.65 -13.58 4.84
N LEU A 323 -6.60 -14.74 4.18
CA LEU A 323 -6.89 -14.88 2.76
C LEU A 323 -8.32 -14.35 2.50
N PRO A 324 -8.47 -13.23 1.77
CA PRO A 324 -9.73 -12.51 1.74
C PRO A 324 -10.74 -13.19 0.83
N ALA A 325 -12.00 -13.18 1.25
CA ALA A 325 -13.11 -13.40 0.33
C ALA A 325 -13.18 -12.23 -0.67
N VAL A 326 -13.59 -12.51 -1.91
CA VAL A 326 -13.72 -11.52 -2.97
C VAL A 326 -15.18 -11.38 -3.37
N VAL A 327 -15.71 -10.16 -3.29
CA VAL A 327 -17.05 -9.79 -3.72
C VAL A 327 -16.96 -9.18 -5.13
N GLY A 328 -17.49 -9.89 -6.12
CA GLY A 328 -17.58 -9.37 -7.48
C GLY A 328 -18.65 -8.29 -7.61
N PHE A 329 -18.28 -7.08 -8.01
CA PHE A 329 -19.22 -5.99 -8.29
C PHE A 329 -19.41 -5.81 -9.81
N LYS A 330 -20.55 -6.27 -10.33
CA LYS A 330 -20.84 -6.21 -11.77
C LYS A 330 -21.34 -4.84 -12.19
N LEU A 331 -20.58 -4.17 -13.06
CA LEU A 331 -20.98 -2.95 -13.74
C LEU A 331 -21.54 -3.27 -15.12
N SER A 332 -22.70 -2.69 -15.44
CA SER A 332 -23.40 -2.89 -16.71
C SER A 332 -24.07 -1.62 -17.19
N GLY A 333 -24.17 -1.46 -18.52
CA GLY A 333 -24.75 -0.28 -19.14
C GLY A 333 -23.78 0.91 -19.15
N LYS A 334 -24.34 2.10 -19.33
CA LYS A 334 -23.61 3.37 -19.38
C LYS A 334 -24.27 4.41 -18.47
N LEU A 335 -23.48 5.36 -17.99
CA LEU A 335 -24.02 6.49 -17.21
C LEU A 335 -24.96 7.33 -18.08
N ARG A 336 -26.03 7.83 -17.48
CA ARG A 336 -26.98 8.74 -18.16
C ARG A 336 -26.37 10.14 -18.25
N ASN A 337 -26.80 10.92 -19.24
CA ASN A 337 -26.39 12.33 -19.35
C ASN A 337 -26.73 13.09 -18.06
N GLY A 338 -25.77 13.86 -17.55
CA GLY A 338 -25.90 14.62 -16.31
C GLY A 338 -25.53 13.85 -15.04
N VAL A 339 -25.29 12.53 -15.12
CA VAL A 339 -24.73 11.75 -14.01
C VAL A 339 -23.23 11.95 -13.95
N THR A 340 -22.71 12.25 -12.77
CA THR A 340 -21.28 12.51 -12.51
C THR A 340 -20.58 11.29 -11.93
N ALA A 341 -19.23 11.32 -11.92
CA ALA A 341 -18.40 10.35 -11.22
C ALA A 341 -18.78 10.26 -9.73
N THR A 342 -19.11 11.40 -9.12
CA THR A 342 -19.54 11.48 -7.72
C THR A 342 -20.87 10.77 -7.48
N ASP A 343 -21.83 10.91 -8.38
CA ASP A 343 -23.11 10.18 -8.26
C ASP A 343 -22.89 8.67 -8.32
N LEU A 344 -22.02 8.22 -9.23
CA LEU A 344 -21.64 6.81 -9.34
C LEU A 344 -20.95 6.32 -8.06
N VAL A 345 -19.94 7.05 -7.56
CA VAL A 345 -19.15 6.61 -6.40
C VAL A 345 -19.99 6.51 -5.13
N LEU A 346 -20.88 7.48 -4.90
CA LEU A 346 -21.77 7.48 -3.74
C LEU A 346 -22.79 6.35 -3.84
N THR A 347 -23.29 6.04 -5.04
CA THR A 347 -24.20 4.92 -5.26
C THR A 347 -23.51 3.58 -5.01
N VAL A 348 -22.31 3.37 -5.55
CA VAL A 348 -21.51 2.16 -5.33
C VAL A 348 -21.21 1.98 -3.84
N THR A 349 -20.75 3.05 -3.18
CA THR A 349 -20.46 3.06 -1.73
C THR A 349 -21.69 2.68 -0.92
N GLN A 350 -22.86 3.27 -1.23
CA GLN A 350 -24.12 2.98 -0.55
C GLN A 350 -24.55 1.52 -0.73
N MET A 351 -24.41 0.96 -1.93
CA MET A 351 -24.71 -0.44 -2.21
C MET A 351 -23.76 -1.39 -1.46
N LEU A 352 -22.45 -1.13 -1.50
CA LEU A 352 -21.44 -1.96 -0.84
C LEU A 352 -21.56 -1.92 0.69
N ARG A 353 -21.80 -0.74 1.27
CA ARG A 353 -22.13 -0.61 2.71
C ARG A 353 -23.33 -1.46 3.10
N LYS A 354 -24.40 -1.42 2.30
CA LYS A 354 -25.62 -2.21 2.56
C LYS A 354 -25.35 -3.71 2.43
N HIS A 355 -24.48 -4.13 1.51
CA HIS A 355 -24.14 -5.53 1.31
C HIS A 355 -23.24 -6.11 2.42
N GLY A 356 -22.34 -5.29 2.99
CA GLY A 356 -21.44 -5.73 4.07
C GLY A 356 -20.16 -6.39 3.55
N VAL A 357 -19.18 -5.55 3.21
CA VAL A 357 -17.89 -5.97 2.63
C VAL A 357 -16.69 -5.79 3.56
N VAL A 358 -16.94 -5.64 4.87
CA VAL A 358 -15.88 -5.47 5.88
C VAL A 358 -14.88 -6.62 5.84
N GLY A 359 -13.59 -6.29 5.68
CA GLY A 359 -12.49 -7.27 5.65
C GLY A 359 -12.44 -8.15 4.39
N LYS A 360 -13.20 -7.79 3.35
CA LYS A 360 -13.22 -8.49 2.05
C LYS A 360 -12.57 -7.64 0.98
N PHE A 361 -12.15 -8.28 -0.10
CA PHE A 361 -11.84 -7.59 -1.35
C PHE A 361 -13.13 -7.35 -2.14
N VAL A 362 -13.20 -6.22 -2.83
CA VAL A 362 -14.21 -5.97 -3.87
C VAL A 362 -13.48 -5.95 -5.20
N GLU A 363 -13.95 -6.72 -6.18
CA GLU A 363 -13.38 -6.75 -7.54
C GLU A 363 -14.44 -6.34 -8.56
N PHE A 364 -14.15 -5.30 -9.33
CA PHE A 364 -15.08 -4.74 -10.30
C PHE A 364 -14.96 -5.43 -11.66
N TYR A 365 -16.10 -5.79 -12.25
CA TYR A 365 -16.14 -6.51 -13.52
C TYR A 365 -17.39 -6.17 -14.34
N GLY A 366 -17.47 -6.69 -15.57
CA GLY A 366 -18.64 -6.56 -16.44
C GLY A 366 -18.51 -5.50 -17.55
N GLY A 367 -19.47 -5.46 -18.46
CA GLY A 367 -19.40 -4.65 -19.67
C GLY A 367 -19.39 -3.13 -19.44
N GLY A 368 -19.86 -2.66 -18.28
CA GLY A 368 -19.81 -1.24 -17.91
C GLY A 368 -18.39 -0.73 -17.61
N MET A 369 -17.41 -1.62 -17.41
CA MET A 369 -16.01 -1.25 -17.14
C MET A 369 -15.36 -0.46 -18.27
N GLY A 370 -15.72 -0.77 -19.53
CA GLY A 370 -15.19 -0.10 -20.72
C GLY A 370 -15.66 1.35 -20.89
N GLU A 371 -16.74 1.73 -20.20
CA GLU A 371 -17.32 3.08 -20.23
C GLU A 371 -16.68 4.02 -19.19
N LEU A 372 -16.02 3.47 -18.16
CA LEU A 372 -15.41 4.25 -17.10
C LEU A 372 -14.02 4.75 -17.49
N SER A 373 -13.75 6.03 -17.23
CA SER A 373 -12.39 6.56 -17.29
C SER A 373 -11.55 6.02 -16.12
N LEU A 374 -10.22 6.13 -16.20
CA LEU A 374 -9.39 5.73 -15.07
C LEU A 374 -9.66 6.58 -13.82
N ALA A 375 -9.95 7.87 -14.00
CA ALA A 375 -10.30 8.76 -12.89
C ALA A 375 -11.56 8.28 -12.16
N ASP A 376 -12.58 7.80 -12.88
CA ASP A 376 -13.79 7.24 -12.27
C ASP A 376 -13.48 5.98 -11.45
N ARG A 377 -12.63 5.09 -11.99
CA ARG A 377 -12.19 3.86 -11.29
C ARG A 377 -11.42 4.18 -10.02
N ALA A 378 -10.45 5.09 -10.11
CA ALA A 378 -9.66 5.55 -8.96
C ALA A 378 -10.56 6.21 -7.91
N THR A 379 -11.59 6.97 -8.30
CA THR A 379 -12.55 7.57 -7.38
C THR A 379 -13.34 6.50 -6.61
N ILE A 380 -13.76 5.41 -7.28
CA ILE A 380 -14.44 4.27 -6.64
C ILE A 380 -13.52 3.48 -5.72
N ALA A 381 -12.31 3.21 -6.15
CA ALA A 381 -11.30 2.51 -5.38
C ALA A 381 -10.87 3.29 -4.13
N ASN A 382 -10.72 4.62 -4.26
CA ASN A 382 -10.42 5.53 -3.16
C ASN A 382 -11.44 5.40 -2.02
N MET A 383 -12.72 5.15 -2.34
CA MET A 383 -13.78 5.05 -1.33
C MET A 383 -13.87 3.71 -0.59
N ALA A 384 -12.90 2.80 -0.77
CA ALA A 384 -12.89 1.50 -0.11
C ALA A 384 -12.97 1.55 1.41
N PRO A 385 -12.22 2.43 2.11
CA PRO A 385 -12.37 2.61 3.55
C PRO A 385 -13.79 3.02 3.94
N GLU A 386 -14.45 3.85 3.12
CA GLU A 386 -15.82 4.27 3.40
C GLU A 386 -16.81 3.13 3.28
N TYR A 387 -16.73 2.22 2.30
CA TYR A 387 -17.61 1.04 2.26
C TYR A 387 -17.11 -0.18 3.07
N GLY A 388 -15.95 -0.05 3.71
CA GLY A 388 -15.38 -1.01 4.66
C GLY A 388 -14.57 -2.14 4.03
N ALA A 389 -14.43 -2.16 2.70
CA ALA A 389 -13.59 -3.18 2.06
C ALA A 389 -12.12 -2.92 2.38
N THR A 390 -11.31 -3.98 2.34
CA THR A 390 -9.86 -3.82 2.41
C THR A 390 -9.33 -3.09 1.17
N MET A 391 -9.90 -3.38 -0.01
CA MET A 391 -9.51 -2.78 -1.28
C MET A 391 -10.63 -2.88 -2.33
N GLY A 392 -10.59 -2.03 -3.36
CA GLY A 392 -11.58 -1.93 -4.43
C GLY A 392 -10.97 -2.08 -5.82
N PHE A 393 -10.74 -3.32 -6.25
CA PHE A 393 -9.85 -3.69 -7.35
C PHE A 393 -10.47 -3.58 -8.75
N PHE A 394 -9.80 -2.84 -9.63
CA PHE A 394 -10.08 -2.77 -11.06
C PHE A 394 -8.94 -3.43 -11.84
N PRO A 395 -9.14 -4.63 -12.41
CA PRO A 395 -8.10 -5.28 -13.19
C PRO A 395 -7.59 -4.43 -14.37
N VAL A 396 -6.32 -4.60 -14.72
CA VAL A 396 -5.69 -3.85 -15.82
C VAL A 396 -6.34 -4.20 -17.16
N ASP A 397 -6.70 -3.18 -17.93
CA ASP A 397 -7.27 -3.29 -19.27
C ASP A 397 -6.66 -2.26 -20.23
N ALA A 398 -7.24 -2.14 -21.43
CA ALA A 398 -6.81 -1.15 -22.42
C ALA A 398 -6.92 0.30 -21.93
N LYS A 399 -7.94 0.65 -21.12
CA LYS A 399 -8.09 2.01 -20.55
C LYS A 399 -6.96 2.32 -19.57
N THR A 400 -6.50 1.34 -18.82
CA THR A 400 -5.31 1.47 -17.96
C THR A 400 -4.07 1.77 -18.80
N LEU A 401 -3.83 1.04 -19.88
CA LEU A 401 -2.69 1.29 -20.77
C LEU A 401 -2.75 2.68 -21.42
N ASP A 402 -3.92 3.11 -21.88
CA ASP A 402 -4.15 4.46 -22.43
C ASP A 402 -3.80 5.55 -21.40
N TYR A 403 -4.19 5.35 -20.14
CA TYR A 403 -3.86 6.29 -19.06
C TYR A 403 -2.35 6.34 -18.76
N LEU A 404 -1.66 5.19 -18.77
CA LEU A 404 -0.21 5.16 -18.58
C LEU A 404 0.52 5.98 -19.66
N LYS A 405 0.09 5.86 -20.92
CA LYS A 405 0.62 6.69 -22.01
C LYS A 405 0.31 8.18 -21.81
N LEU A 406 -0.94 8.50 -21.45
CA LEU A 406 -1.37 9.88 -21.18
C LEU A 406 -0.52 10.56 -20.10
N THR A 407 -0.12 9.80 -19.08
CA THR A 407 0.71 10.27 -17.95
C THR A 407 2.22 10.20 -18.23
N GLY A 408 2.62 9.96 -19.48
CA GLY A 408 4.01 10.07 -19.92
C GLY A 408 4.85 8.81 -19.72
N ARG A 409 4.26 7.65 -19.41
CA ARG A 409 5.02 6.38 -19.42
C ARG A 409 5.39 6.04 -20.87
N SER A 410 6.63 5.57 -21.07
CA SER A 410 7.15 5.28 -22.41
C SER A 410 6.39 4.13 -23.08
N ASP A 411 6.31 4.13 -24.42
CA ASP A 411 5.69 3.03 -25.16
C ASP A 411 6.36 1.68 -24.88
N GLU A 412 7.67 1.67 -24.62
CA GLU A 412 8.41 0.46 -24.24
C GLU A 412 7.95 -0.08 -22.88
N THR A 413 7.80 0.80 -21.88
CA THR A 413 7.28 0.42 -20.56
C THR A 413 5.85 -0.11 -20.66
N VAL A 414 4.99 0.55 -21.44
CA VAL A 414 3.58 0.13 -21.61
C VAL A 414 3.50 -1.21 -22.34
N ALA A 415 4.34 -1.43 -23.36
CA ALA A 415 4.42 -2.71 -24.06
C ALA A 415 4.91 -3.85 -23.14
N MET A 416 5.90 -3.58 -22.27
CA MET A 416 6.36 -4.54 -21.26
C MET A 416 5.22 -4.92 -20.30
N ILE A 417 4.50 -3.92 -19.78
CA ILE A 417 3.35 -4.12 -18.87
C ILE A 417 2.28 -4.99 -19.53
N GLU A 418 1.85 -4.63 -20.73
CA GLU A 418 0.83 -5.39 -21.46
C GLU A 418 1.26 -6.84 -21.73
N THR A 419 2.50 -7.02 -22.22
CA THR A 419 3.02 -8.35 -22.56
C THR A 419 3.11 -9.24 -21.33
N TYR A 420 3.62 -8.71 -20.20
CA TYR A 420 3.71 -9.42 -18.94
C TYR A 420 2.32 -9.84 -18.41
N LEU A 421 1.39 -8.88 -18.33
CA LEU A 421 0.06 -9.14 -17.77
C LEU A 421 -0.74 -10.12 -18.64
N ARG A 422 -0.62 -10.05 -19.97
CA ARG A 422 -1.23 -11.04 -20.86
C ARG A 422 -0.61 -12.42 -20.68
N ALA A 423 0.72 -12.52 -20.57
CA ALA A 423 1.41 -13.79 -20.38
C ALA A 423 1.07 -14.48 -19.05
N ASN A 424 0.67 -13.71 -18.03
CA ASN A 424 0.27 -14.22 -16.71
C ASN A 424 -1.25 -14.25 -16.47
N ASN A 425 -2.07 -14.13 -17.51
CA ASN A 425 -3.53 -14.07 -17.40
C ASN A 425 -4.01 -13.00 -16.40
N MET A 426 -3.34 -11.86 -16.31
CA MET A 426 -3.65 -10.73 -15.44
C MET A 426 -4.15 -9.49 -16.20
N PHE A 427 -4.40 -9.61 -17.50
CA PHE A 427 -4.93 -8.55 -18.35
C PHE A 427 -6.36 -8.87 -18.77
N VAL A 428 -7.29 -7.92 -18.61
CA VAL A 428 -8.68 -8.10 -19.02
C VAL A 428 -8.91 -7.60 -20.44
N ASP A 429 -9.40 -8.49 -21.29
CA ASP A 429 -9.89 -8.14 -22.62
C ASP A 429 -11.42 -8.18 -22.68
N TYR A 430 -12.04 -7.02 -22.48
CA TYR A 430 -13.51 -6.91 -22.53
C TYR A 430 -14.11 -7.19 -23.92
N LYS A 431 -13.30 -7.23 -25.00
CA LYS A 431 -13.78 -7.64 -26.33
C LYS A 431 -13.93 -9.16 -26.42
N GLN A 432 -13.12 -9.92 -25.71
CA GLN A 432 -13.22 -11.39 -25.62
C GLN A 432 -14.35 -11.85 -24.68
N VAL A 433 -14.70 -11.04 -23.67
CA VAL A 433 -15.81 -11.36 -22.76
C VAL A 433 -17.18 -11.32 -23.46
N ILE A 434 -17.30 -10.64 -24.60
CA ILE A 434 -18.53 -10.66 -25.43
C ILE A 434 -18.74 -12.02 -26.09
N SER A 435 -17.68 -12.80 -26.38
CA SER A 435 -17.80 -14.12 -27.03
C SER A 435 -18.07 -15.29 -26.08
N TYR A 436 -17.97 -15.10 -24.76
CA TYR A 436 -18.24 -16.16 -23.77
C TYR A 436 -19.65 -16.12 -23.16
N PHE A 437 -20.52 -15.22 -23.64
CA PHE A 437 -21.93 -15.16 -23.28
C PHE A 437 -22.82 -15.12 -24.53
N ILE A 438 -22.93 -16.26 -25.22
CA ILE A 438 -24.13 -16.71 -25.94
C ILE A 438 -24.34 -18.18 -25.61
#